data_AF-A0A2D4LQ90-F1
#
_entry.id   AF-A0A2D4LQ90-F1
#
_cell.length_a   1.000
_cell.length_b   1.000
_cell.length_c   1.000
_cell.angle_alpha   90.00
_cell.angle_beta   90.00
_cell.angle_gamma   90.00
#
_symmetry.space_group_name_H-M   'P 1'
#
loop_
_entity.id
_entity.type
_entity.pdbx_description
1 polymer ?
#
loop_
_entity_poly.entity_id
_entity_poly.type
_entity_poly.pdbx_seq_one_letter_code
_entity_poly.pdbx_strand_id
1 'polypeptide(L)'
;NLVNRFSKEMDTIDSTLPQVIKMFMGSLFNVLGACIIILLATPIAAVVIPPLGLIYFFVQRFYVATSRQLKRLESVSRSPVYSHFNETLLGVSVIRAFGEQKRFIRESDLKVDENQKAYYPSIVANRWLAVRLESVGNC
;
A
#
# COMPACT_ATOMS: atom_id res chain seq x y z
N ASN A 1 25.84 0.92 5.51
CA ASN A 1 24.43 0.81 5.94
C ASN A 1 23.77 2.12 6.31
N LEU A 2 24.45 3.07 6.98
CA LEU A 2 23.87 4.38 7.29
C LEU A 2 23.62 5.23 6.02
N VAL A 3 24.64 5.38 5.15
CA VAL A 3 24.55 6.16 3.90
C VAL A 3 23.47 5.65 2.94
N ASN A 4 23.35 4.33 2.76
CA ASN A 4 22.37 3.76 1.83
C ASN A 4 20.93 3.92 2.35
N ARG A 5 20.77 4.00 3.68
CA ARG A 5 19.48 4.27 4.31
C ARG A 5 19.12 5.75 4.19
N PHE A 6 20.07 6.64 4.46
CA PHE A 6 19.90 8.09 4.27
C PHE A 6 19.62 8.45 2.82
N SER A 7 20.37 7.95 1.83
CA SER A 7 20.09 8.22 0.41
C SER A 7 18.68 7.79 0.02
N LYS A 8 18.21 6.62 0.47
CA LYS A 8 16.88 6.10 0.10
C LYS A 8 15.74 6.82 0.81
N GLU A 9 15.95 7.18 2.08
CA GLU A 9 14.98 7.98 2.85
C GLU A 9 14.90 9.41 2.30
N MET A 10 16.02 10.02 1.94
CA MET A 10 16.10 11.35 1.31
C MET A 10 15.41 11.35 -0.05
N ASP A 11 15.68 10.35 -0.90
CA ASP A 11 15.04 10.23 -2.21
C ASP A 11 13.52 10.09 -2.10
N THR A 12 13.03 9.36 -1.08
CA THR A 12 11.59 9.25 -0.82
C THR A 12 10.99 10.60 -0.39
N ILE A 13 11.69 11.35 0.48
CA ILE A 13 11.26 12.67 0.95
C ILE A 13 11.24 13.69 -0.19
N ASP A 14 12.22 13.67 -1.09
CA ASP A 14 12.35 14.67 -2.13
C ASP A 14 11.42 14.40 -3.31
N SER A 15 11.27 13.14 -3.72
CA SER A 15 10.52 12.79 -4.93
C SER A 15 9.04 12.48 -4.65
N THR A 16 8.74 11.68 -3.63
CA THR A 16 7.38 11.15 -3.44
C THR A 16 6.51 12.03 -2.56
N LEU A 17 7.09 12.60 -1.49
CA LEU A 17 6.35 13.35 -0.48
C LEU A 17 5.68 14.62 -1.05
N PRO A 18 6.35 15.46 -1.89
CA PRO A 18 5.72 16.66 -2.44
C PRO A 18 4.54 16.31 -3.34
N GLN A 19 4.65 15.22 -4.11
CA GLN A 19 3.59 14.77 -5.00
C GLN A 19 2.37 14.27 -4.21
N VAL A 20 2.60 13.50 -3.15
CA VAL A 20 1.54 13.01 -2.26
C VAL A 20 0.84 14.16 -1.55
N ILE A 21 1.57 15.16 -1.05
CA ILE A 21 0.98 16.35 -0.42
C ILE A 21 0.11 17.13 -1.41
N LYS A 22 0.58 17.37 -2.64
CA LYS A 22 -0.20 18.07 -3.66
C LYS A 22 -1.51 17.36 -3.98
N MET A 23 -1.48 16.04 -4.18
CA MET A 23 -2.68 15.24 -4.42
C MET A 23 -3.63 15.27 -3.21
N PHE A 24 -3.08 15.18 -1.99
CA PHE A 24 -3.86 15.25 -0.76
C PHE A 24 -4.57 16.60 -0.59
N MET A 25 -3.84 17.72 -0.77
CA MET A 25 -4.43 19.05 -0.69
C MET A 25 -5.51 19.26 -1.76
N GLY A 26 -5.25 18.86 -3.01
CA GLY A 26 -6.24 18.96 -4.09
C GLY A 26 -7.51 18.17 -3.80
N SER A 27 -7.37 16.94 -3.30
CA SER A 27 -8.52 16.10 -2.93
C SER A 27 -9.30 16.69 -1.75
N LEU A 28 -8.60 17.20 -0.74
CA LEU A 28 -9.20 17.82 0.44
C LEU A 28 -10.02 19.06 0.07
N PHE A 29 -9.47 19.96 -0.75
CA PHE A 29 -10.20 21.14 -1.20
C PHE A 29 -11.37 20.80 -2.12
N ASN A 30 -11.25 19.79 -2.98
CA ASN A 30 -12.37 19.34 -3.82
C ASN A 30 -13.54 18.83 -2.98
N VAL A 31 -13.27 17.98 -1.98
CA VAL A 31 -14.32 17.45 -1.09
C VAL A 31 -14.95 18.57 -0.27
N LEU A 32 -14.15 19.49 0.29
CA LEU A 32 -14.67 20.64 1.01
C LEU A 32 -15.52 21.55 0.12
N GLY A 33 -15.05 21.84 -1.09
CA GLY A 33 -15.78 22.66 -2.06
C GLY A 33 -17.12 22.04 -2.45
N ALA A 34 -17.13 20.75 -2.76
CA ALA A 34 -18.35 20.01 -3.06
C ALA A 34 -19.33 20.01 -1.87
N CYS A 35 -18.84 19.75 -0.66
CA CYS A 35 -19.66 19.80 0.57
C CYS A 35 -20.28 21.19 0.80
N ILE A 36 -19.52 22.27 0.62
CA ILE A 36 -20.02 23.65 0.77
C ILE A 36 -21.11 23.93 -0.27
N ILE A 37 -20.90 23.56 -1.53
CA ILE A 37 -21.89 23.76 -2.60
C ILE A 37 -23.19 22.99 -2.29
N ILE A 38 -23.09 21.74 -1.87
CA ILE A 38 -24.24 20.90 -1.51
C ILE A 38 -25.00 21.49 -0.30
N LEU A 39 -24.29 21.96 0.73
CA LEU A 39 -24.89 22.58 1.90
C LEU A 39 -25.64 23.88 1.57
N LEU A 40 -25.09 24.70 0.67
CA LEU A 40 -25.75 25.93 0.21
C LEU A 40 -26.97 25.63 -0.67
N ALA A 41 -26.87 24.62 -1.55
CA ALA A 41 -27.96 24.24 -2.45
C ALA A 41 -29.10 23.51 -1.73
N THR A 42 -28.80 22.68 -0.73
CA THR A 42 -29.80 21.85 -0.04
C THR A 42 -29.47 21.74 1.46
N PRO A 43 -29.93 22.68 2.30
CA PRO A 43 -29.62 22.71 3.74
C PRO A 43 -30.06 21.45 4.51
N ILE A 44 -31.09 20.75 4.02
CA ILE A 44 -31.58 19.48 4.59
C ILE A 44 -30.53 18.38 4.52
N ALA A 45 -29.63 18.42 3.53
CA ALA A 45 -28.52 17.48 3.41
C ALA A 45 -27.51 17.58 4.59
N ALA A 46 -27.51 18.70 5.33
CA ALA A 46 -26.69 18.88 6.53
C ALA A 46 -26.97 17.85 7.63
N VAL A 47 -28.16 17.24 7.65
CA VAL A 47 -28.51 16.18 8.62
C VAL A 47 -27.91 14.82 8.21
N VAL A 48 -27.67 14.60 6.92
CA VAL A 48 -27.17 13.33 6.36
C VAL A 48 -25.63 13.28 6.37
N ILE A 49 -24.97 14.44 6.31
CA ILE A 49 -23.49 14.54 6.31
C ILE A 49 -22.85 13.97 7.60
N PRO A 50 -23.32 14.28 8.82
CA PRO A 50 -22.75 13.75 10.06
C PRO A 50 -22.72 12.22 10.17
N PRO A 51 -23.84 11.48 9.92
CA PRO A 51 -23.80 10.01 9.98
C PRO A 51 -22.89 9.41 8.89
N LEU A 52 -22.89 9.99 7.68
CA LEU A 52 -21.95 9.58 6.61
C LEU A 52 -20.48 9.79 7.01
N GLY A 53 -20.16 10.96 7.57
CA GLY A 53 -18.81 11.29 8.05
C GLY A 53 -18.35 10.38 9.18
N LEU A 54 -19.25 9.98 10.07
CA LEU A 54 -18.95 9.04 11.15
C LEU A 54 -18.62 7.65 10.60
N ILE A 55 -19.44 7.12 9.68
CA ILE A 55 -19.15 5.84 8.99
C ILE A 55 -17.81 5.91 8.27
N TYR A 56 -17.55 7.00 7.55
CA TYR A 56 -16.30 7.22 6.83
C TYR A 56 -15.10 7.22 7.78
N PHE A 57 -15.21 7.88 8.93
CA PHE A 57 -14.15 7.92 9.93
C PHE A 57 -13.81 6.52 10.48
N PHE A 58 -14.82 5.71 10.77
CA PHE A 58 -14.61 4.33 11.22
C PHE A 58 -13.94 3.47 10.13
N VAL A 59 -14.45 3.54 8.89
CA VAL A 59 -13.89 2.80 7.75
C VAL A 59 -12.45 3.24 7.47
N GLN A 60 -12.17 4.54 7.47
CA GLN A 60 -10.83 5.09 7.26
C GLN A 60 -9.86 4.62 8.35
N ARG A 61 -10.28 4.64 9.63
CA ARG A 61 -9.43 4.18 10.73
C ARG A 61 -9.08 2.69 10.62
N PHE A 62 -10.06 1.86 10.26
CA PHE A 62 -9.84 0.44 10.03
C PHE A 62 -8.94 0.20 8.80
N TYR A 63 -9.21 0.88 7.70
CA TYR A 63 -8.44 0.77 6.47
C TYR A 63 -6.97 1.16 6.67
N VAL A 64 -6.69 2.28 7.34
CA VAL A 64 -5.32 2.76 7.60
C VAL A 64 -4.55 1.78 8.50
N ALA A 65 -5.21 1.19 9.51
CA ALA A 65 -4.59 0.19 10.36
C ALA A 65 -4.21 -1.07 9.56
N THR A 66 -5.14 -1.61 8.77
CA THR A 66 -4.94 -2.81 7.96
C THR A 66 -3.92 -2.58 6.84
N SER A 67 -4.03 -1.48 6.10
CA SER A 67 -3.11 -1.11 5.01
C SER A 67 -1.67 -0.96 5.50
N ARG A 68 -1.45 -0.35 6.68
CA ARG A 68 -0.12 -0.23 7.27
C ARG A 68 0.48 -1.58 7.64
N GLN A 69 -0.31 -2.51 8.19
CA GLN A 69 0.17 -3.85 8.51
C GLN A 69 0.49 -4.67 7.25
N LEU A 70 -0.36 -4.61 6.23
CA LEU A 70 -0.12 -5.27 4.94
C LEU A 70 1.15 -4.75 4.28
N LYS A 71 1.35 -3.43 4.22
CA LYS A 71 2.54 -2.81 3.65
C LYS A 71 3.81 -3.15 4.44
N ARG A 72 3.70 -3.29 5.77
CA ARG A 72 4.80 -3.80 6.60
C ARG A 72 5.11 -5.26 6.28
N LEU A 73 4.10 -6.11 6.19
CA LEU A 73 4.26 -7.54 5.90
C LEU A 73 4.90 -7.75 4.53
N GLU A 74 4.42 -7.04 3.50
CA GLU A 74 4.99 -7.04 2.14
C GLU A 74 6.47 -6.63 2.14
N SER A 75 6.83 -5.56 2.87
CA SER A 75 8.22 -5.09 2.94
C SER A 75 9.13 -6.14 3.59
N VAL A 76 8.65 -6.81 4.63
CA VAL A 76 9.40 -7.85 5.36
C VAL A 76 9.52 -9.14 4.52
N SER A 77 8.45 -9.59 3.86
CA SER A 77 8.45 -10.79 3.02
C SER A 77 9.31 -10.66 1.76
N ARG A 78 9.54 -9.43 1.28
CA ARG A 78 10.35 -9.17 0.09
C ARG A 78 11.86 -9.30 0.35
N SER A 79 12.34 -9.04 1.57
CA SER A 79 13.78 -9.06 1.88
C SER A 79 14.44 -10.44 1.72
N PRO A 80 13.82 -11.55 2.18
CA PRO A 80 14.36 -12.90 1.99
C PRO A 80 14.56 -13.30 0.53
N VAL A 81 13.70 -12.82 -0.38
CA VAL A 81 13.82 -13.09 -1.83
C VAL A 81 15.13 -12.50 -2.37
N TYR A 82 15.44 -11.25 -2.03
CA TYR A 82 16.69 -10.60 -2.45
C TYR A 82 17.93 -11.24 -1.81
N SER A 83 17.87 -11.63 -0.54
CA SER A 83 19.00 -12.31 0.14
C SER A 83 19.30 -13.65 -0.53
N HIS A 84 18.27 -14.47 -0.75
CA HIS A 84 18.40 -15.77 -1.39
C HIS A 84 18.97 -15.66 -2.82
N PHE A 85 18.54 -14.64 -3.57
CA PHE A 85 19.09 -14.37 -4.89
C PHE A 85 20.58 -14.01 -4.83
N ASN A 86 20.98 -13.16 -3.88
CA ASN A 86 22.38 -12.79 -3.69
C ASN A 86 23.26 -13.99 -3.30
N GLU A 87 22.77 -14.85 -2.39
CA GLU A 87 23.45 -16.09 -2.00
C GLU A 87 23.59 -17.06 -3.18
N THR A 88 22.56 -17.19 -4.01
CA THR A 88 22.57 -18.03 -5.21
C THR A 88 23.60 -17.55 -6.24
N LEU A 89 23.73 -16.23 -6.42
CA LEU A 89 24.71 -15.64 -7.34
C LEU A 89 26.16 -15.90 -6.89
N LEU A 90 26.43 -15.72 -5.59
CA LEU A 90 27.76 -15.96 -5.03
C LEU A 90 28.12 -17.46 -5.02
N GLY A 91 27.13 -18.34 -4.82
CA GLY A 91 27.30 -19.80 -4.71
C GLY A 91 27.06 -20.60 -5.99
N VAL A 92 26.89 -19.96 -7.16
CA VAL A 92 26.40 -20.63 -8.38
C VAL A 92 27.27 -21.80 -8.84
N SER A 93 28.60 -21.69 -8.68
CA SER A 93 29.55 -22.75 -9.03
C SER A 93 29.36 -24.00 -8.17
N VAL A 94 29.17 -23.81 -6.86
CA VAL A 94 28.93 -24.88 -5.88
C VAL A 94 27.59 -25.56 -6.14
N ILE A 95 26.53 -24.78 -6.34
CA ILE A 95 25.19 -25.33 -6.59
C ILE A 95 25.18 -26.20 -7.85
N ARG A 96 25.87 -25.77 -8.91
CA ARG A 96 26.00 -26.55 -10.15
C ARG A 96 26.87 -27.77 -9.99
N ALA A 97 27.96 -27.68 -9.23
CA ALA A 97 28.86 -28.81 -8.97
C ALA A 97 28.15 -29.96 -8.21
N PHE A 98 27.26 -29.62 -7.27
CA PHE A 98 26.48 -30.62 -6.51
C PHE A 98 25.16 -31.04 -7.17
N GLY A 99 24.75 -30.42 -8.29
CA GLY A 99 23.49 -30.78 -8.96
C GLY A 99 22.20 -30.40 -8.20
N GLU A 100 22.30 -29.47 -7.25
CA GLU A 100 21.20 -29.09 -6.33
C GLU A 100 20.32 -27.94 -6.87
N GLN A 101 20.30 -27.70 -8.18
CA GLN A 101 19.58 -26.56 -8.77
C GLN A 101 18.07 -26.61 -8.48
N LYS A 102 17.47 -27.81 -8.54
CA LYS A 102 16.02 -27.99 -8.31
C LYS A 102 15.61 -27.59 -6.90
N ARG A 103 16.46 -27.84 -5.90
CA ARG A 103 16.21 -27.46 -4.50
C ARG A 103 16.17 -25.94 -4.34
N PHE A 104 17.16 -25.25 -4.91
CA PHE A 104 17.25 -23.78 -4.89
C PHE A 104 16.11 -23.12 -5.67
N ILE A 105 15.68 -23.69 -6.80
CA ILE A 105 14.52 -23.19 -7.55
C ILE A 105 13.26 -23.27 -6.68
N ARG A 106 12.98 -24.44 -6.09
CA ARG A 106 11.81 -24.62 -5.21
C ARG A 106 11.84 -23.67 -4.00
N GLU A 107 13.02 -23.45 -3.42
CA GLU A 107 13.18 -22.51 -2.31
C GLU A 107 12.92 -21.06 -2.72
N SER A 108 13.34 -20.68 -3.94
CA SER A 108 13.03 -19.38 -4.53
C SER A 108 11.52 -19.21 -4.75
N ASP A 109 10.85 -20.20 -5.33
CA ASP A 109 9.41 -20.17 -5.59
C ASP A 109 8.61 -19.99 -4.29
N LEU A 110 8.95 -20.76 -3.24
CA LEU A 110 8.31 -20.63 -1.93
C LEU A 110 8.47 -19.23 -1.32
N LYS A 111 9.66 -18.61 -1.44
CA LYS A 111 9.92 -17.26 -0.94
C LYS A 111 9.13 -16.20 -1.73
N VAL A 112 8.96 -16.38 -3.03
CA VAL A 112 8.14 -15.51 -3.88
C VAL A 112 6.66 -15.66 -3.55
N ASP A 113 6.17 -16.88 -3.35
CA ASP A 113 4.78 -17.15 -2.96
C ASP A 113 4.41 -16.51 -1.62
N GLU A 114 5.29 -16.61 -0.61
CA GLU A 114 5.08 -15.93 0.68
C GLU A 114 4.98 -14.41 0.51
N ASN A 115 5.78 -13.82 -0.38
CA ASN A 115 5.68 -12.40 -0.69
C ASN A 115 4.37 -12.05 -1.42
N GLN A 116 3.91 -12.90 -2.35
CA GLN A 116 2.63 -12.69 -3.03
C GLN A 116 1.44 -12.79 -2.09
N LYS A 117 1.47 -13.72 -1.12
CA LYS A 117 0.43 -13.84 -0.07
C LYS A 117 0.26 -12.57 0.74
N ALA A 118 1.35 -11.82 0.98
CA ALA A 118 1.30 -10.53 1.67
C ALA A 118 0.85 -9.38 0.75
N TYR A 119 1.24 -9.41 -0.53
CA TYR A 119 0.95 -8.36 -1.50
C TYR A 119 -0.50 -8.37 -2.01
N TYR A 120 -1.03 -9.54 -2.33
CA TYR A 120 -2.36 -9.67 -2.94
C TYR A 120 -3.50 -9.05 -2.12
N PRO A 121 -3.58 -9.24 -0.78
CA PRO A 121 -4.59 -8.61 0.05
C PRO A 121 -4.52 -7.07 0.04
N SER A 122 -3.34 -6.48 -0.17
CA SER A 122 -3.17 -5.02 -0.27
C SER A 122 -3.90 -4.47 -1.50
N ILE A 123 -3.81 -5.14 -2.64
CA ILE A 123 -4.53 -4.75 -3.86
C ILE A 123 -6.04 -4.88 -3.67
N VAL A 124 -6.49 -6.01 -3.10
CA VAL A 124 -7.91 -6.26 -2.85
C VAL A 124 -8.49 -5.23 -1.88
N ALA A 125 -7.76 -4.86 -0.83
CA ALA A 125 -8.18 -3.83 0.11
C ALA A 125 -8.33 -2.45 -0.56
N ASN A 126 -7.41 -2.06 -1.45
CA ASN A 126 -7.52 -0.82 -2.22
C ASN A 126 -8.78 -0.82 -3.11
N ARG A 127 -9.05 -1.93 -3.81
CA ARG A 127 -10.25 -2.07 -4.65
C ARG A 127 -11.53 -2.04 -3.83
N TRP A 128 -11.55 -2.73 -2.68
CA TRP A 128 -12.71 -2.73 -1.78
C TRP A 128 -13.05 -1.32 -1.29
N LEU A 129 -12.04 -0.52 -0.95
CA LEU A 129 -12.24 0.88 -0.56
C LEU A 129 -12.82 1.69 -1.72
N ALA A 130 -12.24 1.59 -2.92
CA ALA A 130 -12.72 2.32 -4.10
C ALA A 130 -14.20 2.05 -4.39
N VAL A 131 -14.63 0.78 -4.40
CA VAL A 131 -16.03 0.40 -4.63
C VAL A 131 -16.96 0.97 -3.57
N ARG A 132 -16.56 0.95 -2.29
CA ARG A 132 -17.37 1.52 -1.20
C ARG A 132 -17.50 3.04 -1.32
N LEU A 133 -16.44 3.73 -1.74
CA LEU A 133 -16.46 5.18 -1.97
C LEU A 133 -17.37 5.56 -3.14
N GLU A 134 -17.26 4.86 -4.28
CA GLU A 134 -18.11 5.09 -5.44
C GLU A 134 -19.59 4.79 -5.15
N SER A 135 -19.87 3.74 -4.38
CA SER A 135 -21.25 3.40 -4.00
C SER A 135 -21.89 4.48 -3.12
N VAL A 136 -21.13 5.08 -2.19
CA VAL A 136 -21.62 6.17 -1.35
C VAL A 136 -21.75 7.49 -2.13
N GLY A 137 -20.92 7.70 -3.16
CA GLY A 137 -20.98 8.89 -4.00
C GLY A 137 -22.10 8.89 -5.04
N ASN A 138 -22.58 7.72 -5.47
CA ASN A 138 -23.65 7.57 -6.46
C ASN A 138 -25.06 7.42 -5.85
N CYS A 139 -25.19 7.29 -4.52
CA CYS A 139 -26.47 7.25 -3.80
C CYS A 139 -26.80 8.63 -3.23
#